data_AF-A0A1J3HCV4-F1
#
_entry.id   AF-A0A1J3HCV4-F1
#
_cell.length_a   1.000
_cell.length_b   1.000
_cell.length_c   1.000
_cell.angle_alpha   90.00
_cell.angle_beta   90.00
_cell.angle_gamma   90.00
#
_symmetry.space_group_name_H-M   'P 1'
#
loop_
_entity.id
_entity.type
_entity.pdbx_description
1 polymer ?
#
loop_
_entity_poly.entity_id
_entity_poly.type
_entity_poly.pdbx_seq_one_letter_code
_entity_poly.pdbx_strand_id
1 'polypeptide(L)'
;MEEEEEIGKTPKQRTKKDMAPGRLIDTYAAQCDKCHKWRVIDSQEEYEDIRSRMLEEPFTCDKKHVPCEDPPDIDYDSSRTWVIDKPGLPKTPKGFKRSLVLRKDYSKMDTYYITPTGKKLRSRNEVASFVQLNPEFKSAPLGDFSFTVPKVMEDTLPLDE
;
A
#
# COMPACT_ATOMS: atom_id res chain seq x y z
N MET A 1 -41.92 -10.91 -35.67
CA MET A 1 -40.51 -11.18 -36.01
C MET A 1 -39.73 -9.91 -35.70
N GLU A 2 -39.77 -9.42 -34.46
CA GLU A 2 -39.09 -9.97 -33.26
C GLU A 2 -37.57 -9.95 -33.49
N GLU A 3 -36.89 -8.96 -32.91
CA GLU A 3 -35.96 -9.12 -31.75
C GLU A 3 -34.55 -9.51 -32.26
N GLU A 4 -33.42 -9.04 -31.76
CA GLU A 4 -33.05 -8.27 -30.58
C GLU A 4 -31.60 -7.74 -30.76
N GLU A 5 -31.19 -6.86 -29.86
CA GLU A 5 -29.83 -6.34 -29.63
C GLU A 5 -28.73 -7.41 -29.55
N GLU A 6 -27.47 -7.00 -29.75
CA GLU A 6 -26.38 -7.46 -28.87
C GLU A 6 -25.34 -6.33 -28.70
N ILE A 7 -25.49 -5.61 -27.58
CA ILE A 7 -24.50 -4.71 -26.99
C ILE A 7 -23.46 -5.55 -26.25
N GLY A 8 -22.18 -5.23 -26.44
CA GLY A 8 -21.25 -5.27 -25.31
C GLY A 8 -19.94 -6.03 -25.51
N LYS A 9 -18.83 -5.27 -25.48
CA LYS A 9 -17.61 -5.73 -24.83
C LYS A 9 -17.09 -4.64 -23.90
N THR A 10 -17.60 -4.63 -22.67
CA THR A 10 -16.96 -3.96 -21.54
C THR A 10 -15.67 -4.71 -21.16
N PRO A 11 -14.58 -4.02 -20.79
CA PRO A 11 -13.35 -4.67 -20.36
C PRO A 11 -13.55 -5.40 -19.03
N LYS A 12 -13.35 -6.72 -19.02
CA LYS A 12 -13.42 -7.56 -17.82
C LYS A 12 -12.42 -7.07 -16.77
N GLN A 13 -12.93 -6.62 -15.62
CA GLN A 13 -12.15 -6.40 -14.41
C GLN A 13 -11.53 -7.75 -13.98
N ARG A 14 -10.19 -7.82 -13.94
CA ARG A 14 -9.50 -8.94 -13.28
C ARG A 14 -9.78 -8.85 -11.79
N THR A 15 -10.60 -9.76 -11.30
CA THR A 15 -10.80 -9.99 -9.87
C THR A 15 -9.48 -10.48 -9.26
N LYS A 16 -9.34 -10.33 -7.94
CA LYS A 16 -8.16 -10.64 -7.12
C LYS A 16 -7.62 -12.09 -7.23
N LYS A 17 -8.18 -12.92 -8.11
CA LYS A 17 -7.97 -14.36 -8.22
C LYS A 17 -6.70 -14.75 -9.00
N ASP A 18 -6.09 -13.83 -9.74
CA ASP A 18 -4.92 -14.11 -10.59
C ASP A 18 -3.55 -13.68 -10.00
N MET A 19 -3.51 -13.15 -8.78
CA MET A 19 -2.24 -12.78 -8.13
C MET A 19 -1.80 -13.92 -7.22
N ALA A 20 -0.62 -14.48 -7.51
CA ALA A 20 0.01 -15.48 -6.66
C ALA A 20 0.02 -15.00 -5.20
N PRO A 21 -0.24 -15.89 -4.22
CA PRO A 21 -0.22 -15.56 -2.81
C PRO A 21 1.12 -14.94 -2.41
N GLY A 22 1.12 -14.04 -1.44
CA GLY A 22 2.34 -13.37 -0.94
C GLY A 22 2.85 -12.18 -1.76
N ARG A 23 2.17 -11.78 -2.83
CA ARG A 23 2.60 -10.65 -3.68
C ARG A 23 2.00 -9.28 -3.31
N LEU A 24 0.98 -9.27 -2.47
CA LEU A 24 0.31 -8.06 -2.00
C LEU A 24 0.63 -7.86 -0.52
N ILE A 25 0.52 -6.61 -0.06
CA ILE A 25 0.60 -6.32 1.37
C ILE A 25 -0.60 -6.95 2.07
N ASP A 26 -0.32 -7.79 3.06
CA ASP A 26 -1.29 -8.46 3.92
C ASP A 26 -1.33 -7.86 5.33
N THR A 27 -0.20 -7.35 5.81
CA THR A 27 0.00 -6.82 7.16
C THR A 27 0.73 -5.49 7.12
N TYR A 28 0.26 -4.51 7.88
CA TYR A 28 0.98 -3.26 8.11
C TYR A 28 1.55 -3.28 9.53
N ALA A 29 2.76 -2.74 9.71
CA ALA A 29 3.39 -2.67 11.02
C ALA A 29 4.22 -1.40 11.17
N ALA A 30 4.35 -0.91 12.40
CA ALA A 30 5.22 0.20 12.77
C ALA A 30 6.14 -0.21 13.93
N GLN A 31 7.40 0.20 13.86
CA GLN A 31 8.36 -0.05 14.92
C GLN A 31 8.28 1.04 15.99
N CYS A 32 8.16 0.63 17.25
CA CYS A 32 8.18 1.55 18.38
C CYS A 32 9.57 2.17 18.56
N ASP A 33 9.64 3.50 18.65
CA ASP A 33 10.88 4.26 18.85
C ASP A 33 11.52 4.02 20.23
N LYS A 34 10.72 3.62 21.23
CA LYS A 34 11.21 3.39 22.60
C LYS A 34 11.77 2.00 22.83
N CYS A 35 11.04 0.97 22.39
CA CYS A 35 11.36 -0.43 22.70
C CYS A 35 11.76 -1.26 21.47
N HIS A 36 11.71 -0.68 20.27
CA HIS A 36 12.06 -1.29 18.99
C HIS A 36 11.23 -2.52 18.60
N LYS A 37 10.14 -2.81 19.33
CA LYS A 37 9.16 -3.84 19.00
C LYS A 37 8.24 -3.38 17.88
N TRP A 38 7.88 -4.32 17.00
CA TRP A 38 6.92 -4.07 15.92
C TRP A 38 5.49 -4.25 16.42
N ARG A 39 4.65 -3.28 16.07
CA ARG A 39 3.22 -3.30 16.35
C ARG A 39 2.44 -3.37 15.06
N VAL A 40 1.45 -4.24 15.01
CA VAL A 40 0.56 -4.38 13.84
C VAL A 40 -0.36 -3.16 13.78
N ILE A 41 -0.55 -2.65 12.57
CA ILE A 41 -1.40 -1.51 12.28
C ILE A 41 -2.64 -2.00 11.52
N ASP A 42 -3.82 -1.62 11.99
CA ASP A 42 -5.08 -2.29 11.63
C ASP A 42 -5.55 -1.92 10.23
N SER A 43 -5.09 -0.77 9.72
CA SER A 43 -5.47 -0.28 8.41
C SER A 43 -4.32 0.39 7.69
N GLN A 44 -4.40 0.36 6.35
CA GLN A 44 -3.49 1.11 5.50
C GLN A 44 -3.53 2.62 5.79
N GLU A 45 -4.71 3.18 6.10
CA GLU A 45 -4.85 4.61 6.36
C GLU A 45 -4.12 5.04 7.63
N GLU A 46 -4.24 4.25 8.71
CA GLU A 46 -3.50 4.47 9.95
C GLU A 46 -1.99 4.32 9.73
N TYR A 47 -1.57 3.30 8.98
CA TYR A 47 -0.16 3.10 8.62
C TYR A 47 0.39 4.29 7.84
N GLU A 48 -0.34 4.80 6.86
CA GLU A 48 0.07 5.96 6.07
C GLU A 48 0.12 7.23 6.91
N ASP A 49 -0.79 7.39 7.89
CA ASP A 49 -0.75 8.51 8.84
C ASP A 49 0.54 8.48 9.67
N ILE A 50 0.84 7.33 10.30
CA ILE A 50 2.07 7.11 11.07
C ILE A 50 3.30 7.38 10.20
N ARG A 51 3.37 6.78 9.02
CA ARG A 51 4.49 6.93 8.08
C ARG A 51 4.70 8.38 7.65
N SER A 52 3.62 9.11 7.39
CA SER A 52 3.69 10.51 6.93
C SER A 52 4.28 11.46 7.97
N ARG A 53 4.05 11.17 9.26
CA ARG A 53 4.52 11.99 10.38
C ARG A 53 5.77 11.43 11.04
N MET A 54 6.26 10.27 10.64
CA MET A 54 7.32 9.53 11.32
C MET A 54 8.60 10.34 11.58
N LEU A 55 8.92 11.33 10.74
CA LEU A 55 10.09 12.21 10.91
C LEU A 55 9.91 13.27 12.00
N GLU A 56 8.66 13.65 12.30
CA GLU A 56 8.31 14.70 13.28
C GLU A 56 7.76 14.07 14.57
N GLU A 57 6.96 13.02 14.42
CA GLU A 57 6.26 12.30 15.48
C GLU A 57 6.47 10.78 15.32
N PRO A 58 7.61 10.25 15.80
CA PRO A 58 7.90 8.82 15.78
C PRO A 58 6.77 7.99 16.40
N PHE A 59 6.66 6.73 15.96
CA PHE A 59 5.66 5.82 16.50
C PHE A 59 6.11 5.28 17.86
N THR A 60 5.20 5.24 18.84
CA THR A 60 5.41 4.61 20.14
C THR A 60 4.24 3.70 20.49
N CYS A 61 4.47 2.66 21.30
CA CYS A 61 3.39 1.74 21.72
C CYS A 61 2.24 2.45 22.44
N ASP A 62 2.51 3.59 23.08
CA ASP A 62 1.50 4.45 23.72
C ASP A 62 0.38 4.85 22.73
N LYS A 63 0.70 5.06 21.44
CA LYS A 63 -0.31 5.39 20.41
C LYS A 63 -1.31 4.26 20.17
N LYS A 64 -0.91 3.01 20.44
CA LYS A 64 -1.76 1.81 20.40
C LYS A 64 -2.34 1.45 21.76
N HIS A 65 -2.04 2.22 22.82
CA HIS A 65 -2.40 1.90 24.20
C HIS A 65 -1.88 0.53 24.66
N VAL A 66 -0.72 0.12 24.16
CA VAL A 66 -0.05 -1.14 24.53
C VAL A 66 1.25 -0.80 25.27
N PRO A 67 1.55 -1.44 26.41
CA PRO A 67 2.81 -1.21 27.11
C PRO A 67 4.02 -1.71 26.30
N CYS A 68 5.19 -1.11 26.54
CA CYS A 68 6.41 -1.47 25.82
C CYS A 68 6.96 -2.83 26.26
N GLU A 69 6.54 -3.30 27.43
CA GLU A 69 6.90 -4.56 28.08
C GLU A 69 6.22 -5.75 27.39
N ASP A 70 5.07 -5.53 26.76
CA ASP A 70 4.37 -6.59 26.03
C ASP A 70 5.21 -7.09 24.85
N PRO A 71 5.17 -8.41 24.57
CA PRO A 71 5.83 -9.02 23.41
C PRO A 71 5.45 -8.30 22.10
N PRO A 72 6.32 -8.26 21.08
CA PRO A 72 5.97 -7.69 19.78
C PRO A 72 4.77 -8.43 19.16
N ASP A 73 3.99 -7.73 18.36
CA ASP A 73 2.83 -8.33 17.68
C ASP A 73 3.30 -9.21 16.51
N ILE A 74 4.46 -8.87 15.96
CA ILE A 74 5.14 -9.57 14.87
C ILE A 74 6.65 -9.42 15.05
N ASP A 75 7.39 -10.49 14.81
CA ASP A 75 8.85 -10.48 14.84
C ASP A 75 9.42 -10.21 13.45
N TYR A 76 10.48 -9.40 13.40
CA TYR A 76 11.26 -9.23 12.17
C TYR A 76 12.11 -10.48 11.96
N ASP A 77 11.62 -11.39 11.12
CA ASP A 77 12.25 -12.66 10.80
C ASP A 77 11.98 -13.06 9.33
N SER A 78 12.44 -14.25 8.94
CA SER A 78 12.25 -14.80 7.59
C SER A 78 10.95 -15.60 7.45
N SER A 79 10.01 -15.52 8.40
CA SER A 79 8.70 -16.17 8.26
C SER A 79 7.83 -15.51 7.18
N ARG A 80 8.16 -14.25 6.83
CA ARG A 80 7.48 -13.43 5.82
C ARG A 80 8.49 -12.49 5.16
N THR A 81 8.21 -12.08 3.92
CA THR A 81 9.00 -11.02 3.27
C THR A 81 8.62 -9.65 3.81
N TRP A 82 9.61 -8.95 4.37
CA TRP A 82 9.46 -7.59 4.85
C TRP A 82 9.78 -6.57 3.77
N VAL A 83 9.02 -5.48 3.79
CA VAL A 83 9.28 -4.29 2.99
C VAL A 83 9.14 -3.05 3.87
N ILE A 84 10.07 -2.10 3.73
CA ILE A 84 10.13 -0.90 4.58
C ILE A 84 10.00 0.35 3.72
N ASP A 85 8.91 1.09 3.91
CA ASP A 85 8.71 2.39 3.25
C ASP A 85 9.72 3.42 3.74
N LYS A 86 10.02 4.40 2.89
CA LYS A 86 10.74 5.61 3.30
C LYS A 86 9.88 6.39 4.32
N PRO A 87 10.45 6.88 5.44
CA PRO A 87 9.72 7.74 6.37
C PRO A 87 9.34 9.08 5.72
N GLY A 88 8.23 9.67 6.15
CA GLY A 88 7.75 10.97 5.67
C GLY A 88 7.06 10.94 4.29
N LEU A 89 6.70 9.76 3.78
CA LEU A 89 5.92 9.67 2.55
C LEU A 89 4.48 10.17 2.77
N PRO A 90 3.93 11.00 1.86
CA PRO A 90 2.61 11.60 2.03
C PRO A 90 1.51 10.54 2.08
N LYS A 91 0.42 10.84 2.79
CA LYS A 91 -0.77 10.00 2.80
C LYS A 91 -1.38 9.92 1.41
N THR A 92 -2.00 8.80 1.08
CA THR A 92 -2.77 8.68 -0.15
C THR A 92 -3.94 9.68 -0.11
N PRO A 93 -4.17 10.46 -1.18
CA PRO A 93 -5.30 11.36 -1.24
C PRO A 93 -6.64 10.65 -1.06
N LYS A 94 -7.58 11.33 -0.39
CA LYS A 94 -8.90 10.76 -0.05
C LYS A 94 -9.61 10.20 -1.28
N GLY A 95 -10.16 9.00 -1.13
CA GLY A 95 -10.86 8.27 -2.20
C GLY A 95 -9.95 7.37 -3.03
N PHE A 96 -8.63 7.60 -3.02
CA PHE A 96 -7.67 6.72 -3.67
C PHE A 96 -7.14 5.69 -2.66
N LYS A 97 -6.59 4.58 -3.17
CA LYS A 97 -5.84 3.61 -2.37
C LYS A 97 -4.51 3.30 -3.02
N ARG A 98 -3.41 3.42 -2.29
CA ARG A 98 -2.11 2.94 -2.76
C ARG A 98 -2.10 1.40 -2.73
N SER A 99 -1.64 0.78 -3.80
CA SER A 99 -1.53 -0.68 -3.92
C SER A 99 -0.11 -1.03 -4.30
N LEU A 100 0.53 -1.84 -3.47
CA LEU A 100 1.89 -2.32 -3.67
C LEU A 100 1.86 -3.78 -4.11
N VAL A 101 2.68 -4.10 -5.11
CA VAL A 101 2.78 -5.45 -5.66
C VAL A 101 4.24 -5.86 -5.73
N LEU A 102 4.62 -6.89 -4.96
CA LEU A 102 5.97 -7.45 -5.01
C LEU A 102 6.18 -8.20 -6.34
N ARG A 103 7.31 -7.97 -7.00
CA ARG A 103 7.68 -8.71 -8.22
C ARG A 103 8.00 -10.17 -7.90
N LYS A 104 7.84 -11.04 -8.90
CA LYS A 104 8.07 -12.49 -8.74
C LYS A 104 9.53 -12.83 -8.39
N ASP A 105 10.45 -11.98 -8.81
CA ASP A 105 11.89 -12.11 -8.58
C ASP A 105 12.35 -11.40 -7.30
N TYR A 106 11.42 -10.93 -6.45
CA TYR A 106 11.69 -10.18 -5.21
C TYR A 106 12.52 -8.90 -5.39
N SER A 107 12.82 -8.48 -6.62
CA SER A 107 13.74 -7.38 -6.91
C SER A 107 13.27 -6.03 -6.39
N LYS A 108 11.96 -5.78 -6.44
CA LYS A 108 11.29 -4.59 -5.90
C LYS A 108 9.78 -4.76 -5.89
N MET A 109 9.10 -3.79 -5.30
CA MET A 109 7.67 -3.61 -5.47
C MET A 109 7.34 -2.67 -6.63
N ASP A 110 6.16 -2.83 -7.22
CA ASP A 110 5.53 -1.87 -8.11
C ASP A 110 4.42 -1.13 -7.33
N THR A 111 4.36 0.20 -7.47
CA THR A 111 3.35 1.05 -6.83
C THR A 111 2.24 1.41 -7.81
N TYR A 112 1.00 1.24 -7.39
CA TYR A 112 -0.20 1.64 -8.11
C TYR A 112 -1.11 2.48 -7.22
N TYR A 113 -1.99 3.26 -7.84
CA TYR A 113 -3.13 3.88 -7.17
C TYR A 113 -4.42 3.34 -7.74
N ILE A 114 -5.34 2.94 -6.86
CA ILE A 114 -6.70 2.53 -7.21
C ILE A 114 -7.61 3.73 -7.01
N THR A 115 -8.32 4.13 -8.07
CA THR A 115 -9.29 5.24 -8.02
C THR A 115 -10.56 4.82 -7.29
N PRO A 116 -11.43 5.76 -6.89
CA PRO A 116 -12.78 5.45 -6.38
C PRO A 116 -13.62 4.60 -7.35
N THR A 117 -13.38 4.75 -8.66
CA THR A 117 -14.03 3.96 -9.71
C THR A 117 -13.39 2.59 -9.94
N GLY A 118 -12.35 2.23 -9.17
CA GLY A 118 -11.64 0.96 -9.26
C GLY A 118 -10.58 0.90 -10.37
N LYS A 119 -10.32 1.99 -11.09
CA LYS A 119 -9.27 2.05 -12.11
C LYS A 119 -7.90 1.99 -11.44
N LYS A 120 -6.99 1.18 -11.99
CA LYS A 120 -5.60 1.11 -11.55
C LYS A 120 -4.76 2.10 -12.36
N LEU A 121 -4.02 2.95 -11.67
CA LEU A 121 -3.11 3.96 -12.21
C LEU A 121 -1.68 3.59 -11.82
N ARG A 122 -0.75 3.60 -12.77
CA ARG A 122 0.65 3.15 -12.57
C ARG A 122 1.69 4.25 -12.70
N SER A 123 1.28 5.49 -12.95
CA SER A 123 2.20 6.63 -13.07
C SER A 123 1.56 7.96 -12.70
N ARG A 124 2.40 8.97 -12.43
CA ARG A 124 1.94 10.35 -12.21
C ARG A 124 1.18 10.92 -13.41
N ASN A 125 1.61 10.61 -14.63
CA ASN A 125 0.92 11.05 -15.85
C ASN A 125 -0.50 10.47 -15.91
N GLU A 126 -0.67 9.19 -15.58
CA GLU A 126 -2.00 8.57 -15.54
C GLU A 126 -2.89 9.17 -14.43
N VAL A 127 -2.32 9.54 -13.28
CA VAL A 127 -3.04 10.28 -12.22
C VAL A 127 -3.47 11.65 -12.72
N ALA A 128 -2.56 12.42 -13.31
CA ALA A 128 -2.88 13.75 -13.85
C ALA A 128 -3.99 13.67 -14.91
N SER A 129 -3.88 12.73 -15.85
CA SER A 129 -4.93 12.50 -16.86
C SER A 129 -6.26 12.08 -16.22
N PHE A 130 -6.24 11.24 -15.19
CA PHE A 130 -7.46 10.85 -14.48
C PHE A 130 -8.14 12.05 -13.80
N VAL A 131 -7.39 12.87 -13.05
CA VAL A 131 -7.91 14.05 -12.36
C VAL A 131 -8.43 15.11 -13.35
N GLN A 132 -7.81 15.26 -14.52
CA GLN A 132 -8.31 16.16 -15.57
C GLN A 132 -9.68 15.71 -16.11
N LEU A 133 -9.87 14.40 -16.29
CA LEU A 133 -11.11 13.81 -16.79
C LEU A 133 -12.22 13.69 -15.72
N ASN A 134 -11.87 13.79 -14.45
CA ASN A 134 -12.79 13.63 -13.32
C ASN A 134 -12.62 14.83 -12.35
N PRO A 135 -13.24 15.99 -12.67
CA PRO A 135 -13.03 17.25 -11.97
C PRO A 135 -13.32 17.21 -10.46
N GLU A 136 -14.15 16.29 -9.99
CA GLU A 136 -14.46 16.06 -8.58
C GLU A 136 -13.22 15.69 -7.75
N PHE A 137 -12.16 15.19 -8.39
CA PHE A 137 -10.88 14.84 -7.73
C PHE A 137 -9.81 15.91 -7.89
N LYS A 138 -10.12 17.10 -8.45
CA LYS A 138 -9.14 18.19 -8.61
C LYS A 138 -8.59 18.73 -7.29
N SER A 139 -9.30 18.51 -6.18
CA SER A 139 -8.82 18.86 -4.84
C SER A 139 -7.73 17.93 -4.32
N ALA A 140 -7.52 16.76 -4.94
CA ALA A 140 -6.45 15.85 -4.57
C ALA A 140 -5.09 16.43 -5.04
N PRO A 141 -4.18 16.78 -4.13
CA PRO A 141 -2.88 17.32 -4.51
C PRO A 141 -2.06 16.25 -5.25
N LEU A 142 -1.62 16.57 -6.47
CA LEU A 142 -0.84 15.64 -7.30
C LEU A 142 0.48 15.23 -6.65
N GLY A 143 1.03 16.08 -5.78
CA GLY A 143 2.26 15.81 -5.02
C GLY A 143 2.13 14.65 -4.02
N ASP A 144 0.92 14.37 -3.55
CA ASP A 144 0.65 13.32 -2.55
C ASP A 144 0.59 11.92 -3.18
N PHE A 145 0.56 11.83 -4.52
CA PHE A 145 0.70 10.57 -5.25
C PHE A 145 2.17 10.18 -5.38
N SER A 146 2.71 9.59 -4.31
CA SER A 146 4.07 9.05 -4.28
C SER A 146 4.17 7.64 -4.87
N PHE A 147 4.98 7.51 -5.93
CA PHE A 147 5.37 6.24 -6.52
C PHE A 147 6.69 5.70 -5.94
N THR A 148 7.19 6.29 -4.85
CA THR A 148 8.31 5.72 -4.09
C THR A 148 7.91 4.33 -3.60
N VAL A 149 8.78 3.36 -3.87
CA VAL A 149 8.58 1.96 -3.48
C VAL A 149 9.30 1.68 -2.16
N PRO A 150 8.75 0.83 -1.29
CA PRO A 150 9.48 0.39 -0.10
C PRO A 150 10.70 -0.45 -0.48
N LYS A 151 11.71 -0.45 0.39
CA LYS A 151 12.87 -1.32 0.27
C LYS A 151 12.46 -2.75 0.62
N VAL A 152 12.81 -3.71 -0.23
CA VAL A 152 12.66 -5.14 0.07
C VAL A 152 13.81 -5.57 1.00
N MET A 153 13.49 -6.32 2.04
CA MET A 153 14.47 -6.78 3.03
C MET A 153 14.97 -8.17 2.64
N GLU A 154 16.18 -8.21 2.07
CA GLU A 154 16.77 -9.41 1.45
C GLU A 154 16.95 -10.58 2.45
N ASP A 155 17.22 -10.26 3.71
CA ASP A 155 17.35 -11.19 4.84
C ASP A 155 16.04 -11.86 5.27
N THR A 156 14.91 -11.41 4.72
CA THR A 156 13.56 -11.94 5.00
C THR A 156 12.93 -12.64 3.80
N LEU A 157 13.67 -12.78 2.71
CA LEU A 157 13.21 -13.51 1.54
C LEU A 157 13.11 -15.00 1.85
N PRO A 158 12.12 -15.72 1.29
CA PRO A 158 12.11 -17.16 1.37
C PRO A 158 13.41 -17.68 0.73
N LEU A 159 14.05 -18.65 1.39
CA LEU A 159 15.20 -19.33 0.83
C LEU A 159 14.76 -19.99 -0.49
N ASP A 160 15.53 -19.78 -1.55
CA ASP A 160 15.33 -20.50 -2.82
C ASP A 160 15.38 -22.00 -2.52
N GLU A 161 14.26 -22.71 -2.69
CA GLU A 161 14.21 -24.19 -2.74
C GLU A 161 14.81 -24.71 -4.06
#